data_AF-A0A8C3G342-F1
#
_entry.id   AF-A0A8C3G342-F1
#
_cell.length_a   1.000
_cell.length_b   1.000
_cell.length_c   1.000
_cell.angle_alpha   90.00
_cell.angle_beta   90.00
_cell.angle_gamma   90.00
#
_symmetry.space_group_name_H-M   'P 1'
#
loop_
_entity.id
_entity.type
_entity.pdbx_description
1 polymer ?
#
loop_
_entity_poly.entity_id
_entity_poly.type
_entity_poly.pdbx_seq_one_letter_code
_entity_poly.pdbx_strand_id
1 'polypeptide(L)'
;MHCRMFSPPPHPPPPPPPPSPPPPPPPPPPPPPPPPPPPPPPPPPPPPPPPPPPPPPPPPPPPPPPPPPPPPRHNDIRICRMKGKHEDECRNFMKVLLSRQGGLFVCGTNAFNPLCANYTGDTLEMVGDTVSGMARCPYDPKHANVARFAEGNLFTATVTDFLAIDAVIYRSLGDSPALRTVKHDSKWFREPYFVSAVEWGPHIYFFFREIAMEFNYLEKRVWRIQSVLSIDGLNPPLCLTSVSHLCVSPLCLTSLSHLSVSPFSLCSIPGSAVCAFDMEELAGVFEGRFKEQKSPESIWTPVPDEVIPKPRPGGCAVQGSRFNSSNSFPDEMLNFVKTHPLMDEAVPSLGQRPWIVRTMARYQLNKIVVDTEAGPYRNQTILFLGSSRGTILKFLIMPNQDNTVTNSNIFLEELEGFNPEKCAGDSLQARQLLSLTLDSVSHTLLLAFPSCVVRVPVARCQLYSRCMKNCISSRDPYCGWTRGSTCSFLRPGTRLPFEQDVEQGNVAHLGDCDGLLLQESFIEEPDGLVSVNLLVVSAVSAFATGAVLSGLTVCWIMTHRHRHSRGSGAGGTRRKSDKEQSMLGQGRSGSVMSVTRTSGGERRRAPLCSRKWYNPQSLTLAPQDNQ
;
A
#
# COMPACT_ATOMS: atom_id res chain seq x y z
N MET A 1 89.66 23.77 41.56
CA MET A 1 88.54 24.50 40.93
C MET A 1 88.63 24.33 39.41
N HIS A 2 87.59 24.72 38.65
CA HIS A 2 87.42 24.51 37.19
C HIS A 2 88.70 24.63 36.34
N CYS A 3 89.00 23.75 35.38
CA CYS A 3 88.26 23.37 34.15
C CYS A 3 88.25 24.43 33.03
N ARG A 4 89.37 24.54 32.28
CA ARG A 4 89.48 24.63 30.80
C ARG A 4 90.80 25.32 30.39
N MET A 5 91.67 24.62 29.65
CA MET A 5 92.22 25.03 28.33
C MET A 5 93.33 24.06 27.83
N PHE A 6 93.39 23.92 26.51
CA PHE A 6 94.48 23.53 25.59
C PHE A 6 95.92 23.73 26.13
N SER A 7 96.98 23.00 25.76
CA SER A 7 97.29 21.98 24.71
C SER A 7 98.67 21.30 25.06
N PRO A 8 99.52 20.67 24.19
CA PRO A 8 99.39 20.29 22.76
C PRO A 8 99.49 18.77 22.37
N PRO A 9 100.63 18.10 22.02
CA PRO A 9 100.64 17.15 20.90
C PRO A 9 100.89 15.66 21.25
N PRO A 10 100.70 14.71 20.30
CA PRO A 10 100.72 13.27 20.59
C PRO A 10 102.13 12.65 20.65
N HIS A 11 102.26 11.58 21.42
CA HIS A 11 103.47 10.74 21.52
C HIS A 11 103.18 9.26 21.18
N PRO A 12 104.21 8.47 20.82
CA PRO A 12 104.08 7.23 20.03
C PRO A 12 103.63 5.98 20.82
N PRO A 13 103.23 4.89 20.12
CA PRO A 13 102.62 3.71 20.74
C PRO A 13 103.62 2.79 21.50
N PRO A 14 103.16 2.11 22.56
CA PRO A 14 103.93 1.10 23.30
C PRO A 14 103.93 -0.30 22.63
N PRO A 15 104.88 -1.19 23.01
CA PRO A 15 105.14 -2.47 22.33
C PRO A 15 104.13 -3.60 22.64
N PRO A 16 104.12 -4.69 21.83
CA PRO A 16 103.15 -5.78 21.95
C PRO A 16 103.41 -6.75 23.13
N PRO A 17 102.36 -7.43 23.65
CA PRO A 17 102.45 -8.42 24.72
C PRO A 17 103.02 -9.78 24.27
N PRO A 18 103.50 -10.63 25.22
CA PRO A 18 104.15 -11.91 24.93
C PRO A 18 103.20 -13.01 24.38
N PRO A 19 103.74 -14.04 23.70
CA PRO A 19 102.95 -15.02 22.97
C PRO A 19 102.16 -16.00 23.85
N SER A 20 100.94 -16.32 23.41
CA SER A 20 100.06 -17.34 23.97
C SER A 20 100.53 -18.78 23.67
N PRO A 21 100.24 -19.76 24.54
CA PRO A 21 100.61 -21.16 24.34
C PRO A 21 99.91 -21.79 23.11
N PRO A 22 100.52 -22.82 22.48
CA PRO A 22 99.99 -23.42 21.25
C PRO A 22 98.67 -24.19 21.47
N PRO A 23 97.75 -24.18 20.50
CA PRO A 23 96.47 -24.87 20.62
C PRO A 23 96.60 -26.40 20.57
N PRO A 24 95.68 -27.15 21.20
CA PRO A 24 95.65 -28.61 21.12
C PRO A 24 95.33 -29.09 19.68
N PRO A 25 95.76 -30.31 19.30
CA PRO A 25 95.52 -30.84 17.97
C PRO A 25 94.02 -31.02 17.66
N PRO A 26 93.60 -30.84 16.40
CA PRO A 26 92.19 -30.91 16.03
C PRO A 26 91.62 -32.32 16.20
N PRO A 27 90.34 -32.46 16.61
CA PRO A 27 89.67 -33.75 16.67
C PRO A 27 89.50 -34.35 15.27
N PRO A 28 89.44 -35.70 15.14
CA PRO A 28 89.21 -36.35 13.85
C PRO A 28 87.86 -35.93 13.24
N PRO A 29 87.75 -35.88 11.90
CA PRO A 29 86.54 -35.45 11.23
C PRO A 29 85.36 -36.36 11.55
N PRO A 30 84.13 -35.81 11.73
CA PRO A 30 82.95 -36.62 11.97
C PRO A 30 82.65 -37.51 10.75
N PRO A 31 82.07 -38.72 10.95
CA PRO A 31 81.63 -39.55 9.85
C PRO A 31 80.57 -38.82 9.00
N PRO A 32 80.52 -39.06 7.68
CA PRO A 32 79.56 -38.40 6.80
C PRO A 32 78.12 -38.72 7.25
N PRO A 33 77.19 -37.75 7.15
CA PRO A 33 75.79 -38.00 7.48
C PRO A 33 75.20 -39.08 6.57
N PRO A 34 74.30 -39.94 7.07
CA PRO A 34 73.60 -40.90 6.22
C PRO A 34 72.83 -40.16 5.11
N PRO A 35 72.70 -40.75 3.91
CA PRO A 35 71.95 -40.13 2.83
C PRO A 35 70.50 -39.85 3.27
N PRO A 36 69.90 -38.74 2.82
CA PRO A 36 68.51 -38.44 3.14
C PRO A 36 67.61 -39.59 2.66
N PRO A 37 66.57 -39.97 3.43
CA PRO A 37 65.63 -40.99 2.99
C PRO A 37 64.97 -40.55 1.66
N PRO A 38 64.68 -41.49 0.75
CA PRO A 38 63.99 -41.15 -0.49
C PRO A 38 62.66 -40.45 -0.19
N PRO A 39 62.22 -39.49 -1.01
CA PRO A 39 60.94 -38.84 -0.81
C PRO A 39 59.82 -39.89 -0.76
N PRO A 40 58.83 -39.74 0.14
CA PRO A 40 57.71 -40.67 0.17
C PRO A 40 57.02 -40.70 -1.20
N PRO A 41 56.51 -41.86 -1.65
CA PRO A 41 55.78 -41.94 -2.90
C PRO A 41 54.59 -40.96 -2.86
N PRO A 42 54.24 -40.33 -3.99
CA PRO A 42 53.10 -39.42 -4.03
C PRO A 42 51.85 -40.14 -3.51
N PRO A 43 51.01 -39.47 -2.70
CA PRO A 43 49.80 -40.09 -2.20
C PRO A 43 48.94 -40.59 -3.38
N PRO A 44 48.29 -41.75 -3.27
CA PRO A 44 47.41 -42.24 -4.32
C PRO A 44 46.34 -41.17 -4.63
N PRO A 45 45.94 -41.02 -5.90
CA PRO A 45 44.91 -40.04 -6.26
C PRO A 45 43.66 -40.28 -5.41
N PRO A 46 43.01 -39.22 -4.91
CA PRO A 46 41.80 -39.38 -4.10
C PRO A 46 40.77 -40.19 -4.88
N PRO A 47 40.03 -41.11 -4.22
CA PRO A 47 38.98 -41.85 -4.89
C PRO A 47 37.98 -40.87 -5.53
N PRO A 48 37.41 -41.21 -6.71
CA PRO A 48 36.42 -40.36 -7.33
C PRO A 48 35.27 -40.08 -6.35
N PRO A 49 34.72 -38.85 -6.34
CA PRO A 49 33.64 -38.52 -5.43
C PRO A 49 32.47 -39.51 -5.62
N PRO A 50 31.82 -39.95 -4.53
CA PRO A 50 30.67 -40.84 -4.65
C PRO A 50 29.62 -40.20 -5.57
N PRO A 51 28.90 -41.00 -6.39
CA PRO A 51 27.86 -40.45 -7.24
C PRO A 51 26.85 -39.68 -6.37
N PRO A 52 26.31 -38.55 -6.87
CA PRO A 52 25.34 -37.78 -6.12
C PRO A 52 24.17 -38.69 -5.72
N PRO A 53 23.63 -38.52 -4.49
CA PRO A 53 22.49 -39.32 -4.07
C PRO A 53 21.35 -39.16 -5.09
N PRO A 54 20.56 -40.22 -5.35
CA PRO A 54 19.44 -40.12 -6.27
C PRO A 54 18.52 -38.97 -5.81
N PRO A 55 17.94 -38.19 -6.75
CA PRO A 55 17.04 -37.13 -6.39
C PRO A 55 15.92 -37.69 -5.49
N PRO A 56 15.49 -36.95 -4.45
CA PRO A 56 14.40 -37.41 -3.59
C PRO A 56 13.18 -37.73 -4.46
N PRO A 57 12.40 -38.77 -4.10
CA PRO A 57 11.20 -39.11 -4.86
C PRO A 57 10.33 -37.86 -4.99
N PRO A 58 9.68 -37.64 -6.15
CA PRO A 58 8.79 -36.51 -6.31
C PRO A 58 7.75 -36.53 -5.19
N PRO A 59 7.41 -35.37 -4.60
CA PRO A 59 6.40 -35.32 -3.56
C PRO A 59 5.10 -35.96 -4.08
N PRO A 60 4.33 -36.65 -3.23
CA PRO A 60 3.06 -37.23 -3.66
C PRO A 60 2.21 -36.14 -4.32
N PRO A 61 1.46 -36.48 -5.40
CA PRO A 61 0.59 -35.51 -6.03
C PRO A 61 -0.32 -34.90 -4.96
N PRO A 62 -0.50 -33.57 -4.94
CA PRO A 62 -1.39 -32.94 -3.97
C PRO A 62 -2.78 -33.57 -4.10
N PRO A 63 -3.54 -33.70 -2.99
CA PRO A 63 -4.91 -34.18 -3.06
C PRO A 63 -5.67 -33.36 -4.12
N PRO A 64 -6.56 -33.99 -4.90
CA PRO A 64 -7.29 -33.30 -5.95
C PRO A 64 -7.97 -32.06 -5.36
N PRO A 65 -7.90 -30.89 -6.02
CA PRO A 65 -8.51 -29.69 -5.49
C PRO A 65 -10.02 -29.97 -5.30
N PRO A 66 -10.59 -29.48 -4.20
CA PRO A 66 -12.00 -29.70 -3.89
C PRO A 66 -12.90 -29.21 -5.04
N PRO A 67 -14.05 -29.87 -5.25
CA PRO A 67 -14.96 -29.48 -6.32
C PRO A 67 -15.36 -28.01 -6.13
N PRO A 68 -15.25 -27.18 -7.18
CA PRO A 68 -15.67 -25.79 -7.05
C PRO A 68 -17.19 -25.73 -6.79
N PRO A 69 -17.66 -24.71 -6.03
CA PRO A 69 -19.08 -24.41 -5.89
C PRO A 69 -19.82 -24.46 -7.24
N PRO A 70 -21.08 -24.93 -7.27
CA PRO A 70 -21.75 -25.23 -8.52
C PRO A 70 -21.85 -23.99 -9.44
N PRO A 71 -21.75 -24.19 -10.77
CA PRO A 71 -21.88 -23.10 -11.73
C PRO A 71 -23.31 -22.53 -11.71
N PRO A 72 -23.52 -21.27 -12.15
CA PRO A 72 -24.86 -20.70 -12.22
C PRO A 72 -25.75 -21.51 -13.15
N ARG A 73 -27.04 -21.61 -12.81
CA ARG A 73 -28.01 -22.29 -13.69
C ARG A 73 -28.15 -21.50 -14.99
N HIS A 74 -28.41 -22.20 -16.09
CA HIS A 74 -28.55 -21.57 -17.42
C HIS A 74 -29.59 -20.43 -17.46
N ASN A 75 -30.63 -20.48 -16.62
CA ASN A 75 -31.60 -19.39 -16.48
C ASN A 75 -30.99 -18.14 -15.83
N ASP A 76 -30.18 -18.30 -14.78
CA ASP A 76 -29.51 -17.19 -14.09
C ASP A 76 -28.51 -16.48 -15.05
N ILE A 77 -27.72 -17.25 -15.81
CA ILE A 77 -26.82 -16.73 -16.86
C ILE A 77 -27.60 -15.95 -17.93
N ARG A 78 -28.71 -16.50 -18.42
CA ARG A 78 -29.58 -15.84 -19.41
C ARG A 78 -30.13 -14.52 -18.87
N ILE A 79 -30.63 -14.49 -17.63
CA ILE A 79 -31.14 -13.26 -17.00
C ILE A 79 -30.03 -12.22 -16.84
N CYS A 80 -28.83 -12.63 -16.44
CA CYS A 80 -27.65 -11.76 -16.36
C CYS A 80 -27.34 -11.09 -17.71
N ARG A 81 -27.29 -11.86 -18.80
CA ARG A 81 -27.06 -11.33 -20.16
C ARG A 81 -28.20 -10.42 -20.64
N MET A 82 -29.46 -10.76 -20.34
CA MET A 82 -30.61 -9.91 -20.67
C MET A 82 -30.60 -8.57 -19.92
N LYS A 83 -29.94 -8.49 -18.76
CA LYS A 83 -29.68 -7.24 -18.03
C LYS A 83 -28.45 -6.46 -18.55
N GLY A 84 -27.86 -6.87 -19.69
CA GLY A 84 -26.78 -6.14 -20.36
C GLY A 84 -25.37 -6.38 -19.80
N LYS A 85 -25.16 -7.41 -18.96
CA LYS A 85 -23.82 -7.78 -18.45
C LYS A 85 -23.06 -8.67 -19.43
N HIS A 86 -21.73 -8.59 -19.39
CA HIS A 86 -20.87 -9.36 -20.30
C HIS A 86 -20.81 -10.85 -19.93
N GLU A 87 -20.46 -11.69 -20.91
CA GLU A 87 -20.49 -13.16 -20.78
C GLU A 87 -19.41 -13.72 -19.84
N ASP A 88 -18.29 -13.02 -19.68
CA ASP A 88 -17.27 -13.27 -18.67
C ASP A 88 -17.75 -12.91 -17.25
N GLU A 89 -18.56 -11.87 -17.11
CA GLU A 89 -19.11 -11.41 -15.83
C GLU A 89 -20.28 -12.29 -15.32
N CYS A 90 -21.04 -12.92 -16.23
CA CYS A 90 -22.19 -13.78 -15.90
C CYS A 90 -21.79 -15.19 -15.40
N ARG A 91 -20.88 -15.27 -14.44
CA ARG A 91 -20.37 -16.50 -13.81
C ARG A 91 -20.57 -16.49 -12.29
N ASN A 92 -20.31 -17.61 -11.62
CA ASN A 92 -20.26 -17.67 -10.15
C ASN A 92 -18.83 -17.33 -9.69
N PHE A 93 -18.61 -16.11 -9.22
CA PHE A 93 -17.34 -15.70 -8.61
C PHE A 93 -17.47 -15.78 -7.09
N MET A 94 -16.57 -16.49 -6.43
CA MET A 94 -16.62 -16.65 -4.98
C MET A 94 -16.05 -15.41 -4.30
N LYS A 95 -16.84 -14.83 -3.40
CA LYS A 95 -16.57 -13.51 -2.79
C LYS A 95 -16.65 -13.53 -1.26
N VAL A 96 -17.22 -14.58 -0.68
CA VAL A 96 -17.19 -14.85 0.76
C VAL A 96 -16.76 -16.30 0.96
N LEU A 97 -15.77 -16.50 1.82
CA LEU A 97 -15.28 -17.80 2.27
C LEU A 97 -14.89 -17.64 3.74
N LEU A 98 -15.67 -18.23 4.65
CA LEU A 98 -15.48 -18.12 6.09
C LEU A 98 -15.49 -19.50 6.73
N SER A 99 -14.57 -19.75 7.67
CA SER A 99 -14.56 -20.96 8.50
C SER A 99 -15.44 -20.78 9.74
N ARG A 100 -16.15 -21.85 10.14
CA ARG A 100 -17.09 -21.88 11.27
C ARG A 100 -17.05 -23.25 11.95
N GLN A 101 -17.45 -23.32 13.22
CA GLN A 101 -17.79 -24.60 13.87
C GLN A 101 -18.87 -25.35 13.06
N GLY A 102 -18.48 -26.46 12.41
CA GLY A 102 -19.33 -27.27 11.54
C GLY A 102 -19.01 -27.20 10.04
N GLY A 103 -18.01 -26.41 9.60
CA GLY A 103 -17.56 -26.40 8.21
C GLY A 103 -17.23 -25.01 7.68
N LEU A 104 -17.45 -24.80 6.38
CA LEU A 104 -17.25 -23.50 5.72
C LEU A 104 -18.60 -22.87 5.33
N PHE A 105 -18.68 -21.55 5.39
CA PHE A 105 -19.76 -20.76 4.81
C PHE A 105 -19.23 -20.00 3.59
N VAL A 106 -19.86 -20.20 2.45
CA VAL A 106 -19.33 -19.77 1.15
C VAL A 106 -20.42 -19.06 0.35
N CYS A 107 -20.12 -17.87 -0.18
CA CYS A 107 -21.01 -17.14 -1.09
C CYS A 107 -20.31 -16.74 -2.38
N GLY A 108 -21.08 -16.72 -3.47
CA GLY A 108 -20.64 -16.24 -4.77
C GLY A 108 -21.69 -15.41 -5.51
N THR A 109 -21.23 -14.64 -6.49
CA THR A 109 -22.04 -13.70 -7.29
C THR A 109 -23.15 -14.39 -8.09
N ASN A 110 -22.96 -15.69 -8.41
CA ASN A 110 -23.90 -16.54 -9.14
C ASN A 110 -24.60 -15.82 -10.32
N ALA A 111 -23.81 -15.28 -11.26
CA ALA A 111 -24.27 -14.51 -12.41
C ALA A 111 -25.22 -13.35 -12.04
N PHE A 112 -24.77 -12.46 -11.14
CA PHE A 112 -25.57 -11.33 -10.63
C PHE A 112 -26.90 -11.77 -9.98
N ASN A 113 -26.88 -12.91 -9.30
CA ASN A 113 -27.96 -13.42 -8.46
C ASN A 113 -27.37 -14.12 -7.22
N PRO A 114 -26.75 -13.37 -6.29
CA PRO A 114 -25.83 -13.91 -5.29
C PRO A 114 -26.48 -14.95 -4.38
N LEU A 115 -25.76 -16.04 -4.13
CA LEU A 115 -26.17 -17.15 -3.28
C LEU A 115 -25.06 -17.53 -2.29
N CYS A 116 -25.46 -18.06 -1.14
CA CYS A 116 -24.56 -18.65 -0.16
C CYS A 116 -24.99 -20.09 0.16
N ALA A 117 -24.05 -20.93 0.58
CA ALA A 117 -24.31 -22.25 1.12
C ALA A 117 -23.28 -22.63 2.19
N ASN A 118 -23.62 -23.61 3.04
CA ASN A 118 -22.65 -24.26 3.91
C ASN A 118 -21.95 -25.38 3.14
N TYR A 119 -20.72 -25.67 3.51
CA TYR A 119 -19.90 -26.77 2.99
C TYR A 119 -19.23 -27.51 4.14
N THR A 120 -18.97 -28.80 3.97
CA THR A 120 -18.09 -29.55 4.87
C THR A 120 -16.67 -28.96 4.85
N GLY A 121 -15.93 -29.06 5.96
CA GLY A 121 -14.58 -28.49 6.06
C GLY A 121 -13.49 -29.35 5.41
N ASP A 122 -13.78 -30.63 5.19
CA ASP A 122 -12.89 -31.71 4.80
C ASP A 122 -13.16 -32.19 3.36
N THR A 123 -14.39 -32.61 3.04
CA THR A 123 -14.74 -33.07 1.68
C THR A 123 -15.11 -31.92 0.73
N LEU A 124 -15.45 -30.76 1.30
CA LEU A 124 -15.95 -29.57 0.61
C LEU A 124 -17.18 -29.85 -0.26
N GLU A 125 -18.08 -30.65 0.30
CA GLU A 125 -19.41 -30.95 -0.21
C GLU A 125 -20.44 -29.98 0.38
N MET A 126 -21.46 -29.60 -0.40
CA MET A 126 -22.50 -28.67 0.04
C MET A 126 -23.40 -29.32 1.10
N VAL A 127 -23.69 -28.59 2.18
CA VAL A 127 -24.51 -29.06 3.30
C VAL A 127 -25.79 -28.23 3.43
N GLY A 128 -26.94 -28.90 3.28
CA GLY A 128 -28.26 -28.29 3.39
C GLY A 128 -28.63 -27.38 2.22
N ASP A 129 -29.66 -26.55 2.41
CA ASP A 129 -30.19 -25.68 1.37
C ASP A 129 -29.35 -24.40 1.17
N THR A 130 -29.36 -23.90 -0.07
CA THR A 130 -28.77 -22.58 -0.40
C THR A 130 -29.59 -21.46 0.24
N VAL A 131 -28.91 -20.48 0.85
CA VAL A 131 -29.54 -19.26 1.36
C VAL A 131 -29.27 -18.07 0.43
N SER A 132 -30.16 -17.08 0.43
CA SER A 132 -29.96 -15.85 -0.35
C SER A 132 -28.64 -15.16 0.02
N GLY A 133 -27.89 -14.75 -1.00
CA GLY A 133 -26.66 -13.96 -0.87
C GLY A 133 -26.90 -12.45 -0.91
N MET A 134 -28.14 -11.98 -1.08
CA MET A 134 -28.49 -10.56 -1.00
C MET A 134 -27.99 -9.96 0.33
N ALA A 135 -27.36 -8.79 0.29
CA ALA A 135 -26.71 -8.12 1.42
C ALA A 135 -25.55 -8.90 2.11
N ARG A 136 -25.21 -10.10 1.62
CA ARG A 136 -24.11 -10.93 2.13
C ARG A 136 -22.94 -11.06 1.15
N CYS A 137 -23.25 -11.06 -0.14
CA CYS A 137 -22.32 -11.22 -1.24
C CYS A 137 -22.67 -10.22 -2.35
N PRO A 138 -21.69 -9.58 -3.01
CA PRO A 138 -21.97 -8.63 -4.08
C PRO A 138 -22.55 -9.33 -5.32
N TYR A 139 -23.27 -8.54 -6.12
CA TYR A 139 -23.76 -8.95 -7.44
C TYR A 139 -22.63 -8.96 -8.49
N ASP A 140 -21.80 -7.91 -8.48
CA ASP A 140 -20.69 -7.73 -9.41
C ASP A 140 -19.38 -8.30 -8.83
N PRO A 141 -18.62 -9.13 -9.57
CA PRO A 141 -17.36 -9.68 -9.06
C PRO A 141 -16.29 -8.60 -8.77
N LYS A 142 -16.38 -7.42 -9.40
CA LYS A 142 -15.42 -6.31 -9.22
C LYS A 142 -15.69 -5.51 -7.96
N HIS A 143 -16.89 -5.60 -7.37
CA HIS A 143 -17.20 -4.88 -6.13
C HIS A 143 -16.45 -5.48 -4.94
N ALA A 144 -16.00 -4.61 -4.05
CA ALA A 144 -15.47 -5.01 -2.76
C ALA A 144 -16.60 -5.41 -1.81
N ASN A 145 -16.30 -6.31 -0.89
CA ASN A 145 -17.21 -6.73 0.15
C ASN A 145 -16.40 -7.15 1.37
N VAL A 146 -17.01 -7.02 2.53
CA VAL A 146 -16.49 -7.51 3.81
C VAL A 146 -17.47 -8.52 4.36
N ALA A 147 -16.97 -9.59 4.97
CA ALA A 147 -17.77 -10.62 5.62
C ALA A 147 -17.00 -11.18 6.81
N ARG A 148 -17.65 -11.34 7.96
CA ARG A 148 -17.05 -11.87 9.20
C ARG A 148 -18.12 -12.57 10.04
N PHE A 149 -17.79 -13.68 10.67
CA PHE A 149 -18.59 -14.23 11.76
C PHE A 149 -18.08 -13.69 13.10
N ALA A 150 -19.02 -13.34 13.98
CA ALA A 150 -18.79 -13.03 15.39
C ALA A 150 -20.05 -13.48 16.16
N GLU A 151 -19.85 -14.15 17.30
CA GLU A 151 -20.94 -14.59 18.20
C GLU A 151 -22.09 -15.35 17.50
N GLY A 152 -21.75 -16.19 16.52
CA GLY A 152 -22.71 -16.98 15.72
C GLY A 152 -23.44 -16.21 14.61
N ASN A 153 -23.33 -14.87 14.58
CA ASN A 153 -23.96 -14.00 13.60
C ASN A 153 -22.99 -13.69 12.43
N LEU A 154 -23.53 -13.54 11.22
CA LEU A 154 -22.78 -13.09 10.04
C LEU A 154 -22.94 -11.58 9.87
N PHE A 155 -21.82 -10.88 9.90
CA PHE A 155 -21.70 -9.46 9.66
C PHE A 155 -21.08 -9.22 8.28
N THR A 156 -21.77 -8.49 7.42
CA THR A 156 -21.38 -8.25 6.02
C THR A 156 -21.49 -6.78 5.65
N ALA A 157 -20.61 -6.31 4.76
CA ALA A 157 -20.70 -4.98 4.16
C ALA A 157 -20.58 -5.10 2.63
N THR A 158 -21.66 -4.78 1.92
CA THR A 158 -21.78 -4.93 0.46
C THR A 158 -23.01 -4.16 -0.05
N VAL A 159 -23.57 -4.53 -1.20
CA VAL A 159 -24.78 -3.92 -1.78
C VAL A 159 -25.96 -4.90 -1.80
N THR A 160 -27.19 -4.38 -1.72
CA THR A 160 -28.40 -5.23 -1.74
C THR A 160 -29.02 -5.42 -3.12
N ASP A 161 -28.66 -4.58 -4.09
CA ASP A 161 -29.32 -4.49 -5.38
C ASP A 161 -28.36 -4.63 -6.58
N PHE A 162 -28.94 -4.94 -7.74
CA PHE A 162 -28.20 -5.16 -8.99
C PHE A 162 -27.49 -3.90 -9.51
N LEU A 163 -28.02 -2.71 -9.22
CA LEU A 163 -27.43 -1.43 -9.64
C LEU A 163 -26.37 -0.92 -8.65
N ALA A 164 -26.18 -1.61 -7.52
CA ALA A 164 -25.24 -1.25 -6.46
C ALA A 164 -25.47 0.15 -5.85
N ILE A 165 -26.75 0.56 -5.77
CA ILE A 165 -27.17 1.84 -5.20
C ILE A 165 -27.35 1.72 -3.67
N ASP A 166 -27.92 0.60 -3.19
CA ASP A 166 -28.19 0.36 -1.77
C ASP A 166 -27.01 -0.37 -1.12
N ALA A 167 -25.96 0.39 -0.79
CA ALA A 167 -24.86 -0.06 0.04
C ALA A 167 -25.28 -0.21 1.52
N VAL A 168 -24.84 -1.28 2.17
CA VAL A 168 -25.34 -1.69 3.48
C VAL A 168 -24.24 -2.34 4.33
N ILE A 169 -24.25 -2.05 5.64
CA ILE A 169 -23.71 -2.97 6.65
C ILE A 169 -24.90 -3.76 7.20
N TYR A 170 -24.77 -5.08 7.19
CA TYR A 170 -25.85 -6.04 7.44
C TYR A 170 -25.40 -7.09 8.46
N ARG A 171 -26.24 -7.34 9.48
CA ARG A 171 -26.12 -8.49 10.39
C ARG A 171 -27.22 -9.49 10.02
N SER A 172 -26.90 -10.77 9.89
CA SER A 172 -27.89 -11.84 9.66
C SER A 172 -27.34 -13.21 10.05
N LEU A 173 -28.17 -14.27 9.97
CA LEU A 173 -27.86 -15.58 10.54
C LEU A 173 -27.68 -15.51 12.07
N GLY A 174 -27.49 -16.66 12.71
CA GLY A 174 -27.58 -16.78 14.17
C GLY A 174 -29.02 -16.68 14.66
N ASP A 175 -29.18 -16.67 15.99
CA ASP A 175 -30.49 -16.55 16.65
C ASP A 175 -30.94 -15.08 16.81
N SER A 176 -30.07 -14.13 16.49
CA SER A 176 -30.38 -12.70 16.48
C SER A 176 -31.15 -12.29 15.21
N PRO A 177 -32.05 -11.29 15.27
CA PRO A 177 -32.71 -10.80 14.07
C PRO A 177 -31.71 -10.05 13.19
N ALA A 178 -32.04 -10.02 11.89
CA ALA A 178 -31.27 -9.31 10.91
C ALA A 178 -31.35 -7.79 11.13
N LEU A 179 -30.19 -7.12 11.16
CA LEU A 179 -30.06 -5.66 11.27
C LEU A 179 -29.47 -5.10 9.98
N ARG A 180 -29.85 -3.88 9.62
CA ARG A 180 -29.23 -3.15 8.50
C ARG A 180 -29.06 -1.67 8.81
N THR A 181 -28.09 -1.04 8.16
CA THR A 181 -28.01 0.43 8.07
C THR A 181 -29.22 1.01 7.33
N VAL A 182 -29.51 2.28 7.60
CA VAL A 182 -30.65 3.01 7.01
C VAL A 182 -30.51 3.06 5.49
N LYS A 183 -31.59 2.69 4.79
CA LYS A 183 -31.63 2.65 3.33
C LYS A 183 -31.68 4.06 2.75
N HIS A 184 -30.89 4.32 1.71
CA HIS A 184 -30.91 5.58 0.94
C HIS A 184 -30.64 6.85 1.76
N ASP A 185 -29.92 6.75 2.88
CA ASP A 185 -29.52 7.89 3.70
C ASP A 185 -28.04 8.22 3.49
N SER A 186 -27.77 9.36 2.85
CA SER A 186 -26.41 9.81 2.53
C SER A 186 -25.61 10.29 3.75
N LYS A 187 -26.24 10.46 4.92
CA LYS A 187 -25.50 10.65 6.18
C LYS A 187 -24.87 9.35 6.68
N TRP A 188 -25.45 8.21 6.30
CA TRP A 188 -24.96 6.89 6.68
C TRP A 188 -23.92 6.36 5.69
N PHE A 189 -24.18 6.46 4.39
CA PHE A 189 -23.24 6.08 3.34
C PHE A 189 -23.40 6.91 2.08
N ARG A 190 -22.28 7.39 1.52
CA ARG A 190 -22.25 7.97 0.17
C ARG A 190 -21.17 7.35 -0.71
N GLU A 191 -21.57 6.43 -1.58
CA GLU A 191 -20.68 5.62 -2.43
C GLU A 191 -19.54 4.94 -1.64
N PRO A 192 -19.85 4.11 -0.64
CA PRO A 192 -18.83 3.48 0.19
C PRO A 192 -18.12 2.36 -0.57
N TYR A 193 -16.81 2.25 -0.34
CA TYR A 193 -15.97 1.12 -0.73
C TYR A 193 -15.45 0.45 0.54
N PHE A 194 -16.05 -0.68 0.90
CA PHE A 194 -15.68 -1.47 2.07
C PHE A 194 -14.34 -2.17 1.89
N VAL A 195 -13.52 -2.24 2.94
CA VAL A 195 -12.14 -2.77 2.88
C VAL A 195 -11.89 -3.92 3.87
N SER A 196 -12.27 -3.78 5.13
CA SER A 196 -12.11 -4.83 6.14
C SER A 196 -13.10 -4.67 7.30
N ALA A 197 -13.18 -5.68 8.17
CA ALA A 197 -13.80 -5.56 9.49
C ALA A 197 -12.95 -6.30 10.52
N VAL A 198 -12.89 -5.77 11.75
CA VAL A 198 -12.15 -6.31 12.89
C VAL A 198 -13.07 -6.35 14.11
N GLU A 199 -12.97 -7.42 14.88
CA GLU A 199 -13.69 -7.66 16.13
C GLU A 199 -12.78 -7.23 17.30
N TRP A 200 -13.23 -6.32 18.15
CA TRP A 200 -12.48 -5.83 19.32
C TRP A 200 -13.42 -5.38 20.43
N GLY A 201 -13.21 -5.89 21.64
CA GLY A 201 -14.15 -5.72 22.74
C GLY A 201 -15.55 -6.26 22.36
N PRO A 202 -16.64 -5.57 22.71
CA PRO A 202 -17.99 -5.96 22.29
C PRO A 202 -18.37 -5.47 20.88
N HIS A 203 -17.44 -4.88 20.12
CA HIS A 203 -17.70 -4.19 18.86
C HIS A 203 -17.03 -4.85 17.65
N ILE A 204 -17.59 -4.57 16.48
CA ILE A 204 -17.04 -4.88 15.16
C ILE A 204 -16.84 -3.57 14.41
N TYR A 205 -15.59 -3.28 14.11
CA TYR A 205 -15.15 -2.06 13.43
C TYR A 205 -15.01 -2.33 11.94
N PHE A 206 -15.81 -1.67 11.11
CA PHE A 206 -15.74 -1.77 9.64
C PHE A 206 -14.93 -0.60 9.07
N PHE A 207 -13.95 -0.93 8.24
CA PHE A 207 -13.07 0.02 7.58
C PHE A 207 -13.51 0.22 6.13
N PHE A 208 -13.74 1.46 5.72
CA PHE A 208 -14.20 1.79 4.37
C PHE A 208 -13.72 3.19 3.95
N ARG A 209 -13.95 3.54 2.69
CA ARG A 209 -13.85 4.94 2.21
C ARG A 209 -15.14 5.34 1.51
N GLU A 210 -15.53 6.61 1.62
CA GLU A 210 -16.76 7.15 1.01
C GLU A 210 -16.53 8.60 0.54
N ILE A 211 -17.53 9.19 -0.12
CA ILE A 211 -17.54 10.64 -0.41
C ILE A 211 -18.01 11.39 0.83
N ALA A 212 -17.13 12.20 1.43
CA ALA A 212 -17.39 12.89 2.68
C ALA A 212 -18.45 14.00 2.53
N MET A 213 -19.55 13.88 3.29
CA MET A 213 -20.61 14.90 3.33
C MET A 213 -20.15 16.22 3.95
N GLU A 214 -19.19 16.19 4.88
CA GLU A 214 -18.57 17.39 5.44
C GLU A 214 -17.67 18.15 4.45
N PHE A 215 -17.31 17.53 3.32
CA PHE A 215 -16.58 18.13 2.21
C PHE A 215 -17.35 18.04 0.88
N ASN A 216 -18.68 18.10 0.93
CA ASN A 216 -19.57 17.90 -0.23
C ASN A 216 -19.16 18.71 -1.47
N TYR A 217 -18.84 20.00 -1.30
CA TYR A 217 -18.40 20.91 -2.38
C TYR A 217 -17.11 20.48 -3.11
N LEU A 218 -16.33 19.55 -2.54
CA LEU A 218 -15.07 19.06 -3.10
C LEU A 218 -15.14 17.59 -3.55
N GLU A 219 -16.29 16.92 -3.36
CA GLU A 219 -16.48 15.47 -3.57
C GLU A 219 -15.33 14.60 -3.00
N LYS A 220 -14.75 15.06 -1.89
CA LYS A 220 -13.53 14.47 -1.33
C LYS A 220 -13.81 13.08 -0.78
N ARG A 221 -13.10 12.07 -1.29
CA ARG A 221 -13.11 10.73 -0.68
C ARG A 221 -12.27 10.69 0.59
N VAL A 222 -12.84 10.14 1.66
CA VAL A 222 -12.24 10.07 3.01
C VAL A 222 -12.37 8.64 3.55
N TRP A 223 -11.41 8.23 4.38
CA TRP A 223 -11.40 6.94 5.07
C TRP A 223 -12.18 7.03 6.39
N ARG A 224 -12.98 6.00 6.66
CA ARG A 224 -13.90 5.92 7.79
C ARG A 224 -13.73 4.61 8.54
N ILE A 225 -14.03 4.63 9.83
CA ILE A 225 -14.34 3.43 10.61
C ILE A 225 -15.77 3.55 11.15
N GLN A 226 -16.56 2.50 10.97
CA GLN A 226 -17.86 2.34 11.62
C GLN A 226 -17.72 1.40 12.81
N SER A 227 -18.20 1.78 13.99
CA SER A 227 -18.44 0.82 15.08
C SER A 227 -19.83 0.18 14.93
N VAL A 228 -19.95 -1.10 15.28
CA VAL A 228 -21.20 -1.87 15.34
C VAL A 228 -21.13 -2.79 16.55
N LEU A 229 -22.16 -2.86 17.38
CA LEU A 229 -22.18 -3.80 18.50
C LEU A 229 -22.36 -5.25 18.03
N SER A 230 -21.57 -6.16 18.60
CA SER A 230 -21.74 -7.60 18.38
C SER A 230 -22.92 -8.13 19.21
N ILE A 231 -22.89 -7.87 20.52
CA ILE A 231 -23.82 -8.34 21.55
C ILE A 231 -25.17 -7.60 21.61
N ASP A 232 -25.94 -7.59 20.51
CA ASP A 232 -27.26 -6.91 20.50
C ASP A 232 -28.47 -7.85 20.33
N GLY A 233 -29.15 -8.08 21.45
CA GLY A 233 -30.43 -8.76 21.57
C GLY A 233 -31.60 -7.95 21.03
N LEU A 234 -31.86 -8.16 19.74
CA LEU A 234 -33.01 -7.74 18.92
C LEU A 234 -33.21 -6.24 18.63
N ASN A 235 -32.84 -5.78 17.41
CA ASN A 235 -33.41 -4.66 16.61
C ASN A 235 -33.61 -3.24 17.23
N PRO A 236 -33.56 -2.14 16.43
CA PRO A 236 -32.93 -1.93 15.12
C PRO A 236 -31.49 -1.35 15.31
N PRO A 237 -30.84 -0.58 14.40
CA PRO A 237 -29.38 -0.37 14.42
C PRO A 237 -28.91 0.56 15.55
N LEU A 238 -28.50 0.00 16.69
CA LEU A 238 -28.53 0.73 17.95
C LEU A 238 -27.18 1.22 18.50
N CYS A 239 -26.07 0.73 17.97
CA CYS A 239 -24.74 1.28 18.18
C CYS A 239 -24.00 1.41 16.83
N LEU A 240 -24.54 2.19 15.90
CA LEU A 240 -23.93 2.42 14.59
C LEU A 240 -23.48 3.89 14.48
N THR A 241 -22.23 4.12 14.87
CA THR A 241 -21.54 5.42 14.77
C THR A 241 -20.31 5.32 13.86
N SER A 242 -20.01 6.40 13.16
CA SER A 242 -18.99 6.54 12.12
C SER A 242 -17.95 7.57 12.54
N VAL A 243 -16.67 7.24 12.42
CA VAL A 243 -15.56 8.15 12.70
C VAL A 243 -14.71 8.35 11.45
N SER A 244 -14.22 9.58 11.28
CA SER A 244 -13.27 9.94 10.21
C SER A 244 -11.83 9.58 10.61
N HIS A 245 -11.01 9.07 9.70
CA HIS A 245 -9.60 8.77 10.00
C HIS A 245 -8.65 9.67 9.22
N LEU A 246 -7.71 10.29 9.94
CA LEU A 246 -6.80 11.29 9.40
C LEU A 246 -5.37 10.75 9.29
N CYS A 247 -5.08 10.04 8.19
CA CYS A 247 -3.72 9.68 7.83
C CYS A 247 -3.03 10.90 7.18
N VAL A 248 -2.48 11.80 8.00
CA VAL A 248 -1.90 13.09 7.57
C VAL A 248 -0.51 12.91 6.99
N SER A 249 -0.41 12.67 5.69
CA SER A 249 0.80 13.06 4.95
C SER A 249 0.83 14.59 4.81
N PRO A 250 1.97 15.28 5.05
CA PRO A 250 2.11 16.71 4.77
C PRO A 250 2.02 17.05 3.26
N LEU A 251 1.94 16.03 2.40
CA LEU A 251 1.54 16.12 1.01
C LEU A 251 0.16 15.48 0.85
N CYS A 252 -0.82 16.26 0.40
CA CYS A 252 -2.22 15.85 0.28
C CYS A 252 -2.37 14.64 -0.66
N LEU A 253 -2.67 13.47 -0.09
CA LEU A 253 -2.87 12.21 -0.82
C LEU A 253 -4.28 11.67 -0.57
N THR A 254 -5.22 12.00 -1.46
CA THR A 254 -6.47 11.25 -1.60
C THR A 254 -6.29 10.19 -2.68
N SER A 255 -6.66 8.94 -2.37
CA SER A 255 -6.60 7.85 -3.35
C SER A 255 -7.71 8.03 -4.40
N LEU A 256 -7.35 8.58 -5.55
CA LEU A 256 -8.21 8.65 -6.73
C LEU A 256 -8.00 7.41 -7.60
N SER A 257 -8.91 6.45 -7.45
CA SER A 257 -9.11 5.33 -8.36
C SER A 257 -10.55 5.34 -8.87
N HIS A 258 -10.82 6.21 -9.84
CA HIS A 258 -11.71 6.04 -11.01
C HIS A 258 -11.91 7.39 -11.73
N LEU A 259 -11.97 7.36 -13.07
CA LEU A 259 -12.16 8.55 -13.91
C LEU A 259 -13.56 9.17 -13.72
N SER A 260 -13.60 10.47 -13.46
CA SER A 260 -14.53 11.37 -14.14
C SER A 260 -13.87 12.75 -14.29
N VAL A 261 -14.01 13.36 -15.46
CA VAL A 261 -13.31 14.61 -15.81
C VAL A 261 -14.10 15.80 -15.27
N SER A 262 -13.58 16.47 -14.24
CA SER A 262 -14.08 17.75 -13.74
C SER A 262 -12.97 18.81 -13.82
N PRO A 263 -13.20 19.99 -14.42
CA PRO A 263 -12.13 20.84 -14.97
C PRO A 263 -11.27 21.62 -13.95
N PHE A 264 -11.44 21.37 -12.64
CA PHE A 264 -10.67 22.01 -11.57
C PHE A 264 -10.11 21.01 -10.54
N SER A 265 -9.56 19.88 -11.01
CA SER A 265 -8.73 19.01 -10.17
C SER A 265 -7.26 19.43 -10.27
N LEU A 266 -6.69 19.96 -9.18
CA LEU A 266 -5.23 20.07 -9.05
C LEU A 266 -4.65 18.64 -9.04
N CYS A 267 -3.76 18.37 -9.99
CA CYS A 267 -3.20 17.04 -10.23
C CYS A 267 -2.56 16.49 -8.95
N SER A 268 -3.16 15.46 -8.35
CA SER A 268 -2.61 14.80 -7.17
C SER A 268 -1.45 13.90 -7.60
N ILE A 269 -0.24 14.22 -7.14
CA ILE A 269 0.94 13.39 -7.36
C ILE A 269 0.67 12.01 -6.76
N PRO A 270 0.86 10.90 -7.51
CA PRO A 270 0.60 9.57 -6.98
C PRO A 270 1.53 9.27 -5.81
N GLY A 271 0.94 8.68 -4.77
CA GLY A 271 1.66 8.24 -3.60
C GLY A 271 0.81 7.32 -2.73
N SER A 272 1.44 6.74 -1.73
CA SER A 272 0.81 5.86 -0.75
C SER A 272 1.43 6.08 0.61
N ALA A 273 0.61 5.96 1.65
CA ALA A 273 1.01 6.13 3.04
C ALA A 273 0.46 4.97 3.88
N VAL A 274 1.21 4.57 4.90
CA VAL A 274 0.77 3.59 5.90
C VAL A 274 0.69 4.31 7.23
N CYS A 275 -0.50 4.29 7.84
CA CYS A 275 -0.74 4.75 9.20
C CYS A 275 -1.16 3.57 10.06
N ALA A 276 -0.72 3.56 11.31
CA ALA A 276 -1.24 2.67 12.35
C ALA A 276 -2.09 3.49 13.34
N PHE A 277 -2.98 2.81 14.06
CA PHE A 277 -3.93 3.40 14.99
C PHE A 277 -3.98 2.50 16.24
N ASP A 278 -4.07 3.08 17.43
CA ASP A 278 -4.42 2.31 18.62
C ASP A 278 -5.91 1.97 18.59
N MET A 279 -6.26 0.75 19.01
CA MET A 279 -7.67 0.36 19.17
C MET A 279 -8.31 1.03 20.40
N GLU A 280 -7.53 1.35 21.43
CA GLU A 280 -8.03 2.06 22.62
C GLU A 280 -8.33 3.53 22.32
N GLU A 281 -7.41 4.26 21.65
CA GLU A 281 -7.67 5.62 21.17
C GLU A 281 -8.85 5.66 20.18
N LEU A 282 -8.92 4.69 19.26
CA LEU A 282 -10.02 4.53 18.30
C LEU A 282 -11.36 4.35 19.01
N ALA A 283 -11.41 3.52 20.06
CA ALA A 283 -12.62 3.33 20.85
C ALA A 283 -13.02 4.61 21.59
N GLY A 284 -12.07 5.32 22.19
CA GLY A 284 -12.29 6.59 22.89
C GLY A 284 -12.93 7.68 22.03
N VAL A 285 -12.63 7.75 20.72
CA VAL A 285 -13.27 8.75 19.83
C VAL A 285 -14.79 8.53 19.66
N PHE A 286 -15.30 7.31 19.85
CA PHE A 286 -16.74 7.06 19.87
C PHE A 286 -17.43 7.57 21.16
N GLU A 287 -16.65 7.86 22.21
CA GLU A 287 -17.11 8.54 23.42
C GLU A 287 -17.08 10.08 23.29
N GLY A 288 -16.41 10.61 22.26
CA GLY A 288 -16.31 12.05 21.96
C GLY A 288 -17.60 12.69 21.41
N ARG A 289 -17.53 13.92 20.91
CA ARG A 289 -18.73 14.66 20.45
C ARG A 289 -19.20 14.20 19.07
N PHE A 290 -20.51 14.25 18.85
CA PHE A 290 -21.13 14.01 17.54
C PHE A 290 -20.95 15.22 16.62
N LYS A 291 -21.06 15.02 15.30
CA LYS A 291 -21.03 16.08 14.29
C LYS A 291 -22.43 16.32 13.73
N GLU A 292 -22.86 17.58 13.70
CA GLU A 292 -24.12 18.00 13.09
C GLU A 292 -23.93 18.99 11.95
N GLN A 293 -24.96 19.13 11.12
CA GLN A 293 -25.09 20.19 10.12
C GLN A 293 -26.48 20.82 10.28
N LYS A 294 -26.56 22.07 10.75
CA LYS A 294 -27.85 22.70 11.14
C LYS A 294 -28.76 23.05 9.96
N SER A 295 -28.18 23.31 8.78
CA SER A 295 -28.89 23.40 7.50
C SER A 295 -27.96 22.85 6.39
N PRO A 296 -28.49 22.48 5.21
CA PRO A 296 -27.66 21.96 4.11
C PRO A 296 -26.53 22.90 3.64
N GLU A 297 -26.68 24.20 3.85
CA GLU A 297 -25.72 25.27 3.52
C GLU A 297 -24.81 25.63 4.70
N SER A 298 -25.09 25.12 5.90
CA SER A 298 -24.33 25.41 7.11
C SER A 298 -23.02 24.61 7.15
N ILE A 299 -22.03 25.12 7.88
CA ILE A 299 -20.83 24.35 8.20
C ILE A 299 -21.17 23.21 9.17
N TRP A 300 -20.37 22.14 9.12
CA TRP A 300 -20.48 21.05 10.09
C TRP A 300 -19.84 21.46 11.42
N THR A 301 -20.54 21.25 12.52
CA THR A 301 -20.12 21.65 13.87
C THR A 301 -20.25 20.51 14.88
N PRO A 302 -19.45 20.50 15.96
CA PRO A 302 -19.70 19.61 17.09
C PRO A 302 -21.07 19.87 17.73
N VAL A 303 -21.77 18.79 18.06
CA VAL A 303 -22.95 18.81 18.91
C VAL A 303 -22.52 19.08 20.36
N PRO A 304 -23.14 20.04 21.08
CA PRO A 304 -22.89 20.26 22.50
C PRO A 304 -23.29 19.05 23.37
N ASP A 305 -22.54 18.76 24.42
CA ASP A 305 -22.80 17.59 25.27
C ASP A 305 -24.13 17.68 26.04
N GLU A 306 -24.66 18.90 26.25
CA GLU A 306 -25.93 19.14 26.94
C GLU A 306 -27.16 18.64 26.15
N VAL A 307 -27.04 18.49 24.83
CA VAL A 307 -28.13 18.01 23.96
C VAL A 307 -27.97 16.54 23.54
N ILE A 308 -26.91 15.85 24.01
CA ILE A 308 -26.75 14.41 23.79
C ILE A 308 -27.69 13.67 24.75
N PRO A 309 -28.64 12.84 24.25
CA PRO A 309 -29.62 12.19 25.10
C PRO A 309 -29.00 11.11 26.00
N LYS A 310 -29.73 10.72 27.05
CA LYS A 310 -29.35 9.66 28.00
C LYS A 310 -30.33 8.48 27.90
N PRO A 311 -29.86 7.23 27.73
CA PRO A 311 -28.46 6.79 27.72
C PRO A 311 -27.73 7.26 26.47
N ARG A 312 -26.40 7.39 26.57
CA ARG A 312 -25.57 7.95 25.50
C ARG A 312 -25.71 7.12 24.22
N PRO A 313 -26.00 7.74 23.06
CA PRO A 313 -26.05 7.05 21.78
C PRO A 313 -24.74 6.30 21.47
N GLY A 314 -24.84 5.06 20.98
CA GLY A 314 -23.67 4.21 20.74
C GLY A 314 -23.23 3.34 21.93
N GLY A 315 -23.78 3.54 23.13
CA GLY A 315 -23.50 2.70 24.30
C GLY A 315 -24.22 1.34 24.27
N CYS A 316 -23.58 0.31 24.83
CA CYS A 316 -24.11 -1.05 24.91
C CYS A 316 -25.33 -1.15 25.84
N ALA A 317 -26.30 -2.01 25.54
CA ALA A 317 -27.31 -2.43 26.53
C ALA A 317 -26.67 -3.30 27.62
N VAL A 318 -26.86 -2.96 28.90
CA VAL A 318 -26.21 -3.65 30.02
C VAL A 318 -27.23 -4.47 30.80
N GLN A 319 -26.98 -5.76 30.95
CA GLN A 319 -27.83 -6.65 31.75
C GLN A 319 -27.93 -6.16 33.20
N GLY A 320 -29.15 -6.11 33.75
CA GLY A 320 -29.41 -5.56 35.09
C GLY A 320 -29.50 -4.03 35.16
N SER A 321 -29.23 -3.31 34.08
CA SER A 321 -29.51 -1.86 34.00
C SER A 321 -30.97 -1.57 33.63
N ARG A 322 -31.36 -0.29 33.67
CA ARG A 322 -32.67 0.18 33.14
C ARG A 322 -32.85 -0.12 31.65
N PHE A 323 -31.75 -0.30 30.92
CA PHE A 323 -31.73 -0.57 29.48
C PHE A 323 -31.08 -1.93 29.21
N ASN A 324 -31.85 -3.00 29.44
CA ASN A 324 -31.38 -4.38 29.42
C ASN A 324 -31.42 -5.05 28.03
N SER A 325 -32.01 -4.37 27.03
CA SER A 325 -32.04 -4.76 25.62
C SER A 325 -32.11 -3.49 24.76
N SER A 326 -31.61 -3.58 23.53
CA SER A 326 -31.71 -2.54 22.51
C SER A 326 -33.16 -2.01 22.35
N ASN A 327 -34.18 -2.87 22.41
CA ASN A 327 -35.60 -2.46 22.34
C ASN A 327 -36.07 -1.53 23.48
N SER A 328 -35.33 -1.44 24.58
CA SER A 328 -35.71 -0.63 25.74
C SER A 328 -35.20 0.82 25.67
N PHE A 329 -34.40 1.16 24.66
CA PHE A 329 -33.85 2.51 24.51
C PHE A 329 -34.92 3.55 24.11
N PRO A 330 -34.84 4.80 24.61
CA PRO A 330 -35.84 5.83 24.30
C PRO A 330 -35.78 6.30 22.83
N ASP A 331 -36.94 6.57 22.22
CA ASP A 331 -37.06 7.07 20.84
C ASP A 331 -36.22 8.33 20.56
N GLU A 332 -36.01 9.19 21.56
CA GLU A 332 -35.15 10.37 21.46
C GLU A 332 -33.70 9.99 21.13
N MET A 333 -33.15 8.97 21.82
CA MET A 333 -31.82 8.42 21.56
C MET A 333 -31.76 7.69 20.20
N LEU A 334 -32.82 6.96 19.82
CA LEU A 334 -32.93 6.31 18.50
C LEU A 334 -32.89 7.32 17.35
N ASN A 335 -33.67 8.40 17.47
CA ASN A 335 -33.73 9.45 16.46
C ASN A 335 -32.44 10.28 16.40
N PHE A 336 -31.79 10.50 17.56
CA PHE A 336 -30.50 11.16 17.61
C PHE A 336 -29.42 10.38 16.85
N VAL A 337 -29.19 9.08 17.15
CA VAL A 337 -28.15 8.29 16.45
C VAL A 337 -28.44 8.16 14.95
N LYS A 338 -29.72 8.06 14.58
CA LYS A 338 -30.15 8.01 13.18
C LYS A 338 -29.79 9.28 12.40
N THR A 339 -29.82 10.44 13.05
CA THR A 339 -29.60 11.75 12.42
C THR A 339 -28.16 12.27 12.56
N HIS A 340 -27.40 11.72 13.51
CA HIS A 340 -26.01 12.04 13.84
C HIS A 340 -25.12 10.79 13.86
N PRO A 341 -24.96 10.06 12.73
CA PRO A 341 -24.08 8.91 12.69
C PRO A 341 -22.59 9.28 12.79
N LEU A 342 -22.19 10.49 12.39
CA LEU A 342 -20.79 10.93 12.30
C LEU A 342 -20.30 11.58 13.62
N MET A 343 -19.11 11.21 14.08
CA MET A 343 -18.39 11.87 15.17
C MET A 343 -17.64 13.12 14.70
N ASP A 344 -17.45 14.11 15.57
CA ASP A 344 -16.76 15.38 15.25
C ASP A 344 -15.26 15.19 15.06
N GLU A 345 -14.65 14.43 15.96
CA GLU A 345 -13.23 14.12 16.02
C GLU A 345 -12.82 13.06 14.99
N ALA A 346 -11.53 13.03 14.68
CA ALA A 346 -10.92 12.02 13.81
C ALA A 346 -9.85 11.26 14.61
N VAL A 347 -9.80 9.93 14.47
CA VAL A 347 -8.83 9.14 15.24
C VAL A 347 -7.40 9.52 14.83
N PRO A 348 -6.53 9.88 15.80
CA PRO A 348 -5.13 10.13 15.52
C PRO A 348 -4.45 8.86 15.02
N SER A 349 -3.46 9.01 14.13
CA SER A 349 -2.52 7.92 13.86
C SER A 349 -1.50 7.84 14.99
N LEU A 350 -0.95 6.65 15.25
CA LEU A 350 0.13 6.46 16.21
C LEU A 350 1.32 7.34 15.84
N GLY A 351 1.69 8.27 16.73
CA GLY A 351 2.71 9.31 16.47
C GLY A 351 2.26 10.47 15.57
N GLN A 352 0.95 10.61 15.33
CA GLN A 352 0.29 11.65 14.51
C GLN A 352 0.82 11.80 13.07
N ARG A 353 1.46 10.77 12.52
CA ARG A 353 2.07 10.80 11.19
C ARG A 353 2.16 9.40 10.58
N PRO A 354 2.19 9.27 9.24
CA PRO A 354 2.36 7.98 8.59
C PRO A 354 3.72 7.36 8.93
N TRP A 355 3.70 6.06 9.20
CA TRP A 355 4.88 5.23 9.43
C TRP A 355 5.73 5.09 8.17
N ILE A 356 5.09 5.02 7.01
CA ILE A 356 5.74 4.90 5.70
C ILE A 356 5.03 5.85 4.74
N VAL A 357 5.81 6.57 3.93
CA VAL A 357 5.34 7.40 2.82
C VAL A 357 6.13 7.03 1.58
N ARG A 358 5.45 6.71 0.48
CA ARG A 358 6.04 6.50 -0.86
C ARG A 358 5.35 7.45 -1.83
N THR A 359 6.01 8.56 -2.15
CA THR A 359 5.62 9.52 -3.20
C THR A 359 6.37 9.24 -4.50
N MET A 360 5.89 9.74 -5.64
CA MET A 360 6.51 9.60 -6.97
C MET A 360 6.63 8.17 -7.51
N ALA A 361 6.16 7.15 -6.77
CA ALA A 361 6.11 5.78 -7.26
C ALA A 361 5.05 5.63 -8.37
N ARG A 362 5.39 4.90 -9.44
CA ARG A 362 4.46 4.57 -10.55
C ARG A 362 3.44 3.46 -10.18
N TYR A 363 3.34 3.10 -8.91
CA TYR A 363 2.42 2.09 -8.38
C TYR A 363 1.84 2.55 -7.05
N GLN A 364 0.64 2.06 -6.71
CA GLN A 364 -0.02 2.33 -5.43
C GLN A 364 0.11 1.11 -4.51
N LEU A 365 0.22 1.32 -3.20
CA LEU A 365 0.19 0.25 -2.20
C LEU A 365 -1.27 -0.09 -1.89
N ASN A 366 -1.61 -1.39 -1.92
CA ASN A 366 -3.00 -1.85 -1.87
C ASN A 366 -3.23 -3.13 -1.04
N LYS A 367 -2.17 -3.73 -0.48
CA LYS A 367 -2.20 -4.87 0.43
C LYS A 367 -1.17 -4.70 1.54
N ILE A 368 -1.47 -5.27 2.70
CA ILE A 368 -0.67 -5.17 3.91
C ILE A 368 -0.80 -6.48 4.69
N VAL A 369 0.32 -7.03 5.14
CA VAL A 369 0.37 -8.08 6.18
C VAL A 369 1.53 -7.77 7.13
N VAL A 370 1.39 -8.21 8.38
CA VAL A 370 2.35 -7.93 9.46
C VAL A 370 2.75 -9.24 10.12
N ASP A 371 4.04 -9.43 10.38
CA ASP A 371 4.55 -10.41 11.32
C ASP A 371 5.01 -9.67 12.58
N THR A 372 4.37 -9.90 13.72
CA THR A 372 4.71 -9.29 15.01
C THR A 372 5.67 -10.13 15.85
N GLU A 373 5.97 -11.37 15.41
CA GLU A 373 6.82 -12.33 16.12
C GLU A 373 8.06 -12.69 15.29
N ALA A 374 8.57 -11.76 14.49
CA ALA A 374 9.67 -12.02 13.58
C ALA A 374 11.00 -12.26 14.31
N GLY A 375 11.86 -13.07 13.68
CA GLY A 375 13.21 -13.38 14.11
C GLY A 375 13.33 -14.44 15.23
N PRO A 376 14.57 -14.76 15.65
CA PRO A 376 14.85 -15.89 16.57
C PRO A 376 14.24 -15.71 17.96
N TYR A 377 14.07 -14.46 18.41
CA TYR A 377 13.56 -14.06 19.73
C TYR A 377 12.08 -13.64 19.72
N ARG A 378 11.40 -13.64 18.56
CA ARG A 378 10.01 -13.21 18.40
C ARG A 378 9.69 -11.80 18.92
N ASN A 379 10.63 -10.87 18.77
CA ASN A 379 10.53 -9.51 19.31
C ASN A 379 10.63 -8.41 18.22
N GLN A 380 10.60 -8.78 16.95
CA GLN A 380 10.69 -7.83 15.83
C GLN A 380 9.37 -7.80 15.06
N THR A 381 8.95 -6.60 14.63
CA THR A 381 7.76 -6.43 13.80
C THR A 381 8.15 -6.15 12.36
N ILE A 382 7.75 -7.03 11.44
CA ILE A 382 7.98 -6.91 10.00
C ILE A 382 6.66 -6.60 9.29
N LEU A 383 6.72 -5.60 8.42
CA LEU A 383 5.60 -5.13 7.62
C LEU A 383 5.84 -5.44 6.14
N PHE A 384 4.93 -6.17 5.51
CA PHE A 384 4.97 -6.46 4.07
C PHE A 384 3.84 -5.71 3.36
N LEU A 385 4.19 -4.90 2.37
CA LEU A 385 3.29 -4.03 1.62
C LEU A 385 3.24 -4.46 0.16
N GLY A 386 2.06 -4.87 -0.30
CA GLY A 386 1.83 -5.24 -1.69
C GLY A 386 1.38 -4.06 -2.55
N SER A 387 1.90 -3.99 -3.78
CA SER A 387 1.59 -2.94 -4.75
C SER A 387 0.60 -3.37 -5.83
N SER A 388 0.03 -2.38 -6.51
CA SER A 388 -0.82 -2.55 -7.70
C SER A 388 -0.10 -3.17 -8.91
N ARG A 389 1.23 -3.36 -8.86
CA ARG A 389 2.04 -4.02 -9.90
C ARG A 389 2.53 -5.43 -9.49
N GLY A 390 2.15 -5.92 -8.32
CA GLY A 390 2.61 -7.21 -7.81
C GLY A 390 3.99 -7.17 -7.15
N THR A 391 4.55 -5.98 -6.88
CA THR A 391 5.75 -5.85 -6.05
C THR A 391 5.38 -5.89 -4.57
N ILE A 392 6.24 -6.50 -3.76
CA ILE A 392 6.16 -6.53 -2.30
C ILE A 392 7.32 -5.71 -1.75
N LEU A 393 7.03 -4.77 -0.86
CA LEU A 393 8.04 -4.05 -0.08
C LEU A 393 8.04 -4.55 1.36
N LYS A 394 9.22 -4.79 1.91
CA LYS A 394 9.45 -5.29 3.26
C LYS A 394 10.07 -4.20 4.12
N PHE A 395 9.49 -3.95 5.28
CA PHE A 395 9.96 -2.98 6.26
C PHE A 395 10.11 -3.61 7.64
N LEU A 396 11.13 -3.21 8.37
CA LEU A 396 11.28 -3.43 9.81
C LEU A 396 10.71 -2.23 10.55
N ILE A 397 9.78 -2.50 11.48
CA ILE A 397 9.19 -1.51 12.37
C ILE A 397 9.99 -1.52 13.67
N MET A 398 10.62 -0.39 13.97
CA MET A 398 11.42 -0.18 15.18
C MET A 398 10.60 0.60 16.21
N PRO A 399 10.01 -0.05 17.23
CA PRO A 399 9.30 0.64 18.30
C PRO A 399 10.25 1.54 19.09
N ASN A 400 9.77 2.71 19.53
CA ASN A 400 10.53 3.61 20.39
C ASN A 400 10.29 3.26 21.88
N GLN A 401 11.20 3.64 22.76
CA GLN A 401 11.09 3.38 24.22
C GLN A 401 9.81 3.94 24.84
N ASP A 402 9.29 5.07 24.32
CA ASP A 402 8.05 5.71 24.78
C ASP A 402 6.86 5.50 23.80
N ASN A 403 6.91 4.49 22.92
CA ASN A 403 5.96 4.28 21.81
C ASN A 403 5.79 5.46 20.81
N THR A 404 6.55 6.55 20.96
CA THR A 404 6.48 7.74 20.10
C THR A 404 7.28 7.55 18.80
N VAL A 405 6.62 7.68 17.65
CA VAL A 405 7.20 7.36 16.34
C VAL A 405 8.27 8.38 15.92
N THR A 406 9.54 8.02 15.94
CA THR A 406 10.62 8.70 15.17
C THR A 406 10.80 8.03 13.78
N ASN A 407 11.67 8.55 12.91
CA ASN A 407 11.82 8.04 11.53
C ASN A 407 12.64 6.72 11.47
N SER A 408 12.29 5.74 12.29
CA SER A 408 13.08 4.52 12.56
C SER A 408 12.72 3.32 11.70
N ASN A 409 11.65 3.38 10.90
CA ASN A 409 11.22 2.27 10.04
C ASN A 409 12.22 2.03 8.91
N ILE A 410 12.86 0.86 8.90
CA ILE A 410 13.90 0.51 7.93
C ILE A 410 13.28 -0.24 6.76
N PHE A 411 13.50 0.26 5.54
CA PHE A 411 13.21 -0.49 4.33
C PHE A 411 14.27 -1.60 4.16
N LEU A 412 13.83 -2.86 4.11
CA LEU A 412 14.71 -4.02 4.03
C LEU A 412 14.87 -4.55 2.59
N GLU A 413 13.75 -4.69 1.86
CA GLU A 413 13.74 -5.38 0.57
C GLU A 413 12.56 -4.95 -0.31
N GLU A 414 12.76 -4.84 -1.63
CA GLU A 414 11.67 -4.83 -2.63
C GLU A 414 11.78 -6.10 -3.48
N LEU A 415 10.64 -6.70 -3.79
CA LEU A 415 10.52 -7.98 -4.49
C LEU A 415 9.46 -7.88 -5.57
N GLU A 416 9.77 -8.29 -6.80
CA GLU A 416 8.77 -8.59 -7.82
C GLU A 416 8.11 -9.97 -7.56
N GLY A 417 6.93 -9.96 -6.96
CA GLY A 417 6.20 -11.19 -6.61
C GLY A 417 5.43 -11.84 -7.76
N PHE A 418 5.29 -11.14 -8.89
CA PHE A 418 4.61 -11.63 -10.09
C PHE A 418 5.60 -12.27 -11.07
N ASN A 419 5.25 -13.41 -11.65
CA ASN A 419 6.05 -14.08 -12.68
C ASN A 419 5.24 -14.18 -13.99
N PRO A 420 5.56 -13.39 -15.04
CA PRO A 420 4.78 -13.38 -16.28
C PRO A 420 4.72 -14.72 -17.02
N GLU A 421 5.79 -15.52 -16.96
CA GLU A 421 5.88 -16.83 -17.62
C GLU A 421 4.93 -17.85 -16.99
N LYS A 422 4.81 -17.83 -15.66
CA LYS A 422 3.97 -18.78 -14.89
C LYS A 422 2.53 -18.29 -14.71
N CYS A 423 2.29 -16.98 -14.77
CA CYS A 423 0.99 -16.37 -14.51
C CYS A 423 0.21 -15.99 -15.79
N ALA A 424 0.51 -16.65 -16.91
CA ALA A 424 -0.23 -16.57 -18.18
C ALA A 424 -0.32 -15.17 -18.81
N GLY A 425 0.79 -14.41 -18.79
CA GLY A 425 0.98 -13.20 -19.58
C GLY A 425 1.24 -11.93 -18.77
N ASP A 426 1.75 -10.90 -19.45
CA ASP A 426 2.10 -9.61 -18.86
C ASP A 426 1.06 -8.53 -19.20
N SER A 427 0.07 -8.36 -18.33
CA SER A 427 -0.89 -7.26 -18.41
C SER A 427 -1.07 -6.56 -17.07
N LEU A 428 -1.51 -5.30 -17.09
CA LEU A 428 -1.76 -4.54 -15.86
C LEU A 428 -2.84 -5.19 -14.99
N GLN A 429 -3.83 -5.86 -15.59
CA GLN A 429 -4.81 -6.65 -14.84
C GLN A 429 -4.17 -7.92 -14.24
N ALA A 430 -3.36 -8.66 -15.00
CA ALA A 430 -2.71 -9.89 -14.51
C ALA A 430 -1.75 -9.63 -13.34
N ARG A 431 -1.03 -8.49 -13.37
CA ARG A 431 -0.14 -8.04 -12.28
C ARG A 431 -0.88 -7.53 -11.03
N GLN A 432 -2.21 -7.40 -11.06
CA GLN A 432 -2.97 -6.85 -9.94
C GLN A 432 -2.97 -7.82 -8.75
N LEU A 433 -2.29 -7.45 -7.66
CA LEU A 433 -2.28 -8.23 -6.42
C LEU A 433 -3.67 -8.20 -5.75
N LEU A 434 -4.36 -9.35 -5.80
CA LEU A 434 -5.70 -9.55 -5.25
C LEU A 434 -5.69 -9.84 -3.75
N SER A 435 -4.70 -10.60 -3.28
CA SER A 435 -4.47 -10.87 -1.86
C SER A 435 -2.99 -11.01 -1.55
N LEU A 436 -2.62 -10.67 -0.31
CA LEU A 436 -1.35 -10.97 0.32
C LEU A 436 -1.67 -11.64 1.65
N THR A 437 -1.04 -12.76 1.95
CA THR A 437 -1.27 -13.50 3.20
C THR A 437 0.04 -14.04 3.73
N LEU A 438 0.30 -13.87 5.02
CA LEU A 438 1.44 -14.45 5.72
C LEU A 438 1.03 -15.81 6.31
N ASP A 439 1.74 -16.86 5.91
CA ASP A 439 1.77 -18.13 6.64
C ASP A 439 3.01 -18.12 7.55
N SER A 440 2.79 -17.78 8.82
CA SER A 440 3.84 -17.72 9.85
C SER A 440 4.39 -19.11 10.22
N VAL A 441 3.61 -20.18 10.03
CA VAL A 441 4.02 -21.56 10.37
C VAL A 441 5.05 -22.07 9.36
N SER A 442 4.83 -21.81 8.07
CA SER A 442 5.79 -22.19 7.03
C SER A 442 6.78 -21.08 6.66
N HIS A 443 6.67 -19.91 7.29
CA HIS A 443 7.47 -18.71 7.00
C HIS A 443 7.42 -18.32 5.50
N THR A 444 6.23 -18.31 4.91
CA THR A 444 6.03 -17.89 3.51
C THR A 444 4.89 -16.89 3.34
N LEU A 445 5.05 -15.99 2.37
CA LEU A 445 4.00 -15.14 1.84
C LEU A 445 3.29 -15.86 0.70
N LEU A 446 1.96 -15.79 0.68
CA LEU A 446 1.11 -16.22 -0.41
C LEU A 446 0.56 -14.97 -1.11
N LEU A 447 0.86 -14.84 -2.39
CA LEU A 447 0.47 -13.72 -3.25
C LEU A 447 -0.56 -14.24 -4.25
N ALA A 448 -1.78 -13.72 -4.21
CA ALA A 448 -2.84 -14.10 -5.15
C ALA A 448 -2.96 -13.06 -6.27
N PHE A 449 -2.90 -13.53 -7.51
CA PHE A 449 -3.14 -12.79 -8.75
C PHE A 449 -4.36 -13.39 -9.48
N PRO A 450 -4.94 -12.75 -10.52
CA PRO A 450 -6.13 -13.27 -11.18
C PRO A 450 -5.97 -14.66 -11.84
N SER A 451 -4.74 -15.04 -12.21
CA SER A 451 -4.41 -16.26 -12.93
C SER A 451 -3.55 -17.26 -12.15
N CYS A 452 -2.96 -16.86 -11.02
CA CYS A 452 -1.97 -17.67 -10.30
C CYS A 452 -1.90 -17.32 -8.80
N VAL A 453 -1.36 -18.24 -8.01
CA VAL A 453 -0.93 -17.98 -6.63
C VAL A 453 0.56 -18.26 -6.53
N VAL A 454 1.33 -17.29 -6.03
CA VAL A 454 2.79 -17.39 -5.87
C VAL A 454 3.13 -17.52 -4.39
N ARG A 455 3.98 -18.50 -4.05
CA ARG A 455 4.51 -18.69 -2.69
C ARG A 455 5.95 -18.22 -2.64
N VAL A 456 6.27 -17.34 -1.69
CA VAL A 456 7.58 -16.70 -1.53
C VAL A 456 8.04 -16.87 -0.07
N PRO A 457 9.31 -17.21 0.24
CA PRO A 457 9.81 -17.17 1.61
C PRO A 457 9.82 -15.75 2.18
N VAL A 458 9.55 -15.58 3.48
CA VAL A 458 9.57 -14.25 4.15
C VAL A 458 10.95 -13.58 4.17
N ALA A 459 12.01 -14.33 3.89
CA ALA A 459 13.39 -13.85 3.81
C ALA A 459 14.23 -14.70 2.84
N ARG A 460 15.26 -14.07 2.26
CA ARG A 460 16.14 -14.68 1.26
C ARG A 460 17.61 -14.72 1.68
N CYS A 461 17.88 -15.12 2.92
CA CYS A 461 19.22 -15.15 3.51
C CYS A 461 20.29 -15.84 2.64
N GLN A 462 19.88 -16.81 1.82
CA GLN A 462 20.75 -17.51 0.86
C GLN A 462 21.43 -16.59 -0.18
N LEU A 463 20.86 -15.42 -0.49
CA LEU A 463 21.49 -14.39 -1.33
C LEU A 463 22.78 -13.84 -0.72
N TYR A 464 22.90 -13.86 0.62
CA TYR A 464 24.06 -13.38 1.37
C TYR A 464 24.92 -14.54 1.91
N SER A 465 24.67 -15.78 1.45
CA SER A 465 25.25 -17.03 1.98
C SER A 465 26.78 -17.10 2.03
N ARG A 466 27.52 -16.21 1.34
CA ARG A 466 28.98 -16.19 1.30
C ARG A 466 29.64 -14.93 1.86
N CYS A 467 28.84 -13.93 2.26
CA CYS A 467 29.34 -12.62 2.63
C CYS A 467 28.73 -12.21 3.98
N MET A 468 29.55 -12.27 5.04
CA MET A 468 29.13 -11.90 6.39
C MET A 468 28.68 -10.44 6.45
N LYS A 469 29.42 -9.53 5.80
CA LYS A 469 29.08 -8.11 5.70
C LYS A 469 27.67 -7.89 5.17
N ASN A 470 27.33 -8.47 4.01
CA ASN A 470 26.00 -8.33 3.41
C ASN A 470 24.91 -9.04 4.24
N CYS A 471 25.24 -10.14 4.92
CA CYS A 471 24.30 -10.82 5.82
C CYS A 471 23.89 -9.92 6.99
N ILE A 472 24.87 -9.32 7.68
CA ILE A 472 24.63 -8.42 8.82
C ILE A 472 24.02 -7.10 8.34
N SER A 473 24.52 -6.50 7.25
CA SER A 473 23.97 -5.24 6.71
C SER A 473 22.57 -5.38 6.12
N SER A 474 22.08 -6.60 5.85
CA SER A 474 20.68 -6.83 5.44
C SER A 474 19.68 -6.42 6.53
N ARG A 475 20.11 -6.48 7.81
CA ARG A 475 19.29 -6.18 9.00
C ARG A 475 17.96 -6.96 9.10
N ASP A 476 17.84 -8.03 8.31
CA ASP A 476 16.62 -8.83 8.22
C ASP A 476 16.50 -9.75 9.45
N PRO A 477 15.49 -9.61 10.32
CA PRO A 477 15.39 -10.40 11.55
C PRO A 477 15.34 -11.92 11.36
N TYR A 478 14.93 -12.39 10.18
CA TYR A 478 14.92 -13.81 9.87
C TYR A 478 16.29 -14.35 9.42
N CYS A 479 17.30 -13.50 9.24
CA CYS A 479 18.63 -13.87 8.74
C CYS A 479 19.73 -13.65 9.78
N GLY A 480 20.68 -14.57 9.82
CA GLY A 480 21.88 -14.41 10.65
C GLY A 480 23.06 -15.19 10.10
N TRP A 481 24.25 -14.71 10.43
CA TRP A 481 25.50 -15.38 10.07
C TRP A 481 25.75 -16.53 11.05
N THR A 482 25.91 -17.74 10.52
CA THR A 482 26.14 -18.94 11.35
C THR A 482 27.59 -19.38 11.30
N ARG A 483 28.02 -20.17 12.30
CA ARG A 483 29.37 -20.78 12.34
C ARG A 483 29.74 -21.65 11.13
N GLY A 484 28.79 -22.00 10.26
CA GLY A 484 29.06 -22.62 8.96
C GLY A 484 29.63 -21.66 7.91
N SER A 485 30.09 -20.47 8.31
CA SER A 485 30.50 -19.36 7.44
C SER A 485 29.46 -19.04 6.37
N THR A 486 28.19 -19.01 6.78
CA THR A 486 27.07 -18.80 5.86
C THR A 486 25.87 -18.12 6.50
N CYS A 487 25.25 -17.21 5.73
CA CYS A 487 24.01 -16.53 6.10
C CYS A 487 22.82 -17.50 5.96
N SER A 488 22.13 -17.76 7.06
CA SER A 488 21.05 -18.75 7.14
C SER A 488 19.78 -18.15 7.70
N PHE A 489 18.66 -18.81 7.38
CA PHE A 489 17.36 -18.50 7.97
C PHE A 489 17.32 -18.95 9.44
N LEU A 490 17.03 -18.02 10.35
CA LEU A 490 16.91 -18.25 11.78
C LEU A 490 15.47 -18.61 12.13
N ARG A 491 15.25 -19.84 12.61
CA ARG A 491 13.96 -20.25 13.16
C ARG A 491 13.79 -19.71 14.59
N PRO A 492 12.56 -19.35 15.01
CA PRO A 492 12.27 -18.99 16.39
C PRO A 492 12.77 -20.06 17.38
N GLY A 493 13.47 -19.65 18.44
CA GLY A 493 14.02 -20.57 19.45
C GLY A 493 15.21 -21.42 18.98
N THR A 494 15.89 -21.05 17.88
CA THR A 494 17.13 -21.71 17.45
C THR A 494 18.20 -21.68 18.54
N ARG A 495 18.85 -22.83 18.77
CA ARG A 495 19.98 -22.99 19.72
C ARG A 495 21.35 -22.92 19.05
N LEU A 496 21.38 -22.74 17.73
CA LEU A 496 22.64 -22.59 16.99
C LEU A 496 23.24 -21.21 17.32
N PRO A 497 24.57 -21.09 17.51
CA PRO A 497 25.21 -19.80 17.61
C PRO A 497 25.14 -19.08 16.25
N PHE A 498 24.58 -17.87 16.27
CA PHE A 498 24.49 -16.97 15.13
C PHE A 498 24.88 -15.55 15.54
N GLU A 499 25.29 -14.75 14.56
CA GLU A 499 25.53 -13.32 14.69
C GLU A 499 24.52 -12.57 13.81
N GLN A 500 23.91 -11.52 14.37
CA GLN A 500 22.97 -10.63 13.69
C GLN A 500 23.07 -9.25 14.35
N ASP A 501 22.86 -8.19 13.56
CA ASP A 501 22.67 -6.84 14.08
C ASP A 501 21.50 -6.19 13.32
N VAL A 502 20.32 -6.27 13.91
CA VAL A 502 19.06 -5.76 13.35
C VAL A 502 18.90 -4.27 13.65
N GLU A 503 19.36 -3.81 14.81
CA GLU A 503 19.11 -2.46 15.36
C GLU A 503 20.04 -1.39 14.79
N GLN A 504 21.29 -1.74 14.51
CA GLN A 504 22.31 -0.80 14.01
C GLN A 504 22.83 -1.24 12.62
N GLY A 505 22.96 -2.54 12.38
CA GLY A 505 23.57 -3.09 11.16
C GLY A 505 25.07 -2.79 11.06
N ASN A 506 25.79 -2.79 12.19
CA ASN A 506 27.18 -2.40 12.28
C ASN A 506 28.11 -3.45 11.63
N VAL A 507 28.66 -3.07 10.47
CA VAL A 507 29.62 -3.88 9.71
C VAL A 507 31.03 -3.28 9.67
N ALA A 508 31.33 -2.28 10.50
CA ALA A 508 32.62 -1.55 10.45
C ALA A 508 33.84 -2.41 10.80
N HIS A 509 33.63 -3.55 11.47
CA HIS A 509 34.67 -4.52 11.85
C HIS A 509 34.81 -5.68 10.87
N LEU A 510 34.02 -5.71 9.78
CA LEU A 510 33.99 -6.79 8.80
C LEU A 510 34.68 -6.38 7.50
N GLY A 511 35.46 -7.31 6.94
CA GLY A 511 36.10 -7.14 5.64
C GLY A 511 35.10 -7.01 4.49
N ASP A 512 35.53 -6.38 3.40
CA ASP A 512 34.76 -6.29 2.17
C ASP A 512 34.64 -7.63 1.45
N CYS A 513 33.55 -7.78 0.69
CA CYS A 513 33.23 -9.01 -0.03
C CYS A 513 33.66 -8.90 -1.49
N ASP A 514 34.97 -8.98 -1.72
CA ASP A 514 35.52 -9.06 -3.07
C ASP A 514 35.05 -10.32 -3.80
N GLY A 515 34.60 -10.15 -5.05
CA GLY A 515 34.40 -11.27 -5.96
C GLY A 515 33.06 -11.98 -5.89
N LEU A 516 31.94 -11.24 -5.83
CA LEU A 516 30.75 -11.59 -6.61
C LEU A 516 29.81 -10.38 -6.69
N LEU A 517 29.73 -9.77 -7.87
CA LEU A 517 28.58 -8.98 -8.26
C LEU A 517 27.35 -9.88 -8.17
N LEU A 518 26.58 -9.76 -7.08
CA LEU A 518 25.14 -9.76 -7.27
C LEU A 518 24.91 -8.66 -8.30
N GLN A 519 24.51 -9.06 -9.50
CA GLN A 519 24.05 -8.12 -10.48
C GLN A 519 22.80 -7.49 -9.90
N GLU A 520 22.99 -6.34 -9.25
CA GLU A 520 21.95 -5.35 -9.17
C GLU A 520 21.50 -5.10 -10.60
N SER A 521 20.40 -5.75 -10.96
CA SER A 521 19.39 -5.11 -11.78
C SER A 521 18.72 -4.00 -10.96
N PHE A 522 19.52 -3.06 -10.44
CA PHE A 522 19.34 -1.68 -10.85
C PHE A 522 19.34 -1.70 -12.38
N ILE A 523 18.15 -1.97 -12.92
CA ILE A 523 17.63 -1.10 -13.95
C ILE A 523 17.59 0.26 -13.27
N GLU A 524 18.74 0.94 -13.29
CA GLU A 524 18.78 2.37 -13.47
C GLU A 524 18.01 2.59 -14.79
N GLU A 525 16.68 2.65 -14.67
CA GLU A 525 15.89 3.38 -15.66
C GLU A 525 16.63 4.70 -15.76
N PRO A 526 17.16 5.08 -16.95
CA PRO A 526 17.86 6.33 -17.08
C PRO A 526 16.87 7.38 -16.64
N ASP A 527 17.13 7.96 -15.47
CA ASP A 527 16.13 8.74 -14.77
C ASP A 527 15.74 9.85 -15.73
N GLY A 528 14.44 9.95 -16.01
CA GLY A 528 13.86 10.78 -17.07
C GLY A 528 13.98 12.28 -16.79
N LEU A 529 15.02 12.68 -16.06
CA LEU A 529 15.67 13.99 -16.02
C LEU A 529 16.17 14.36 -17.43
N VAL A 530 15.21 14.55 -18.34
CA VAL A 530 15.25 15.61 -19.34
C VAL A 530 15.72 16.84 -18.59
N SER A 531 17.00 17.17 -18.73
CA SER A 531 17.61 18.24 -17.94
C SER A 531 16.76 19.49 -18.08
N VAL A 532 16.65 20.32 -17.03
CA VAL A 532 15.84 21.54 -17.10
C VAL A 532 16.24 22.38 -18.33
N ASN A 533 17.51 22.34 -18.71
CA ASN A 533 18.04 22.92 -19.94
C ASN A 533 17.43 22.29 -21.22
N LEU A 534 17.35 20.97 -21.33
CA LEU A 534 16.74 20.29 -22.48
C LEU A 534 15.23 20.55 -22.55
N LEU A 535 14.54 20.60 -21.40
CA LEU A 535 13.11 20.93 -21.31
C LEU A 535 12.86 22.39 -21.75
N VAL A 536 13.66 23.35 -21.25
CA VAL A 536 13.62 24.75 -21.68
C VAL A 536 13.95 24.90 -23.17
N VAL A 537 14.98 24.22 -23.68
CA VAL A 537 15.32 24.24 -25.11
C VAL A 537 14.18 23.67 -25.97
N SER A 538 13.53 22.59 -25.53
CA SER A 538 12.38 22.00 -26.24
C SER A 538 11.14 22.91 -26.23
N ALA A 539 10.89 23.62 -25.12
CA ALA A 539 9.80 24.57 -25.04
C ALA A 539 10.07 25.81 -25.90
N VAL A 540 11.29 26.37 -25.85
CA VAL A 540 11.70 27.51 -26.67
C VAL A 540 11.68 27.15 -28.17
N SER A 541 12.14 25.95 -28.55
CA SER A 541 12.08 25.51 -29.95
C SER A 541 10.64 25.32 -30.41
N ALA A 542 9.77 24.67 -29.62
CA ALA A 542 8.35 24.51 -29.96
C ALA A 542 7.64 25.87 -30.13
N PHE A 543 7.88 26.84 -29.24
CA PHE A 543 7.34 28.20 -29.38
C PHE A 543 7.89 28.93 -30.60
N ALA A 544 9.20 28.81 -30.88
CA ALA A 544 9.81 29.43 -32.06
C ALA A 544 9.29 28.83 -33.37
N THR A 545 9.21 27.50 -33.48
CA THR A 545 8.65 26.81 -34.65
C THR A 545 7.17 27.14 -34.82
N GLY A 546 6.37 27.18 -33.74
CA GLY A 546 4.97 27.61 -33.78
C GLY A 546 4.81 29.05 -34.27
N ALA A 547 5.64 29.98 -33.77
CA ALA A 547 5.65 31.38 -34.22
C ALA A 547 6.03 31.50 -35.71
N VAL A 548 7.05 30.78 -36.18
CA VAL A 548 7.46 30.77 -37.60
C VAL A 548 6.36 30.18 -38.50
N LEU A 549 5.76 29.05 -38.14
CA LEU A 549 4.68 28.42 -38.92
C LEU A 549 3.41 29.30 -38.96
N SER A 550 3.05 29.95 -37.85
CA SER A 550 1.94 30.91 -37.83
C SER A 550 2.24 32.16 -38.68
N GLY A 551 3.47 32.69 -38.63
CA GLY A 551 3.91 33.79 -39.48
C GLY A 551 3.88 33.44 -40.98
N LEU A 552 4.41 32.26 -41.35
CA LEU A 552 4.39 31.77 -42.73
C LEU A 552 2.97 31.52 -43.25
N THR A 553 2.08 30.93 -42.44
CA THR A 553 0.67 30.73 -42.86
C THR A 553 -0.09 32.04 -42.99
N VAL A 554 0.10 33.02 -42.09
CA VAL A 554 -0.48 34.36 -42.25
C VAL A 554 0.08 35.08 -43.49
N CYS A 555 1.39 34.98 -43.75
CA CYS A 555 2.02 35.55 -44.94
C CYS A 555 1.51 34.89 -46.24
N TRP A 556 1.33 33.56 -46.22
CA TRP A 556 0.74 32.80 -47.32
C TRP A 556 -0.72 33.20 -47.56
N ILE A 557 -1.56 33.33 -46.52
CA ILE A 557 -2.95 33.79 -46.64
C ILE A 557 -3.01 35.23 -47.17
N MET A 558 -2.15 36.13 -46.69
CA MET A 558 -2.04 37.52 -47.16
C MET A 558 -1.66 37.59 -48.64
N THR A 559 -0.65 36.84 -49.08
CA THR A 559 -0.24 36.78 -50.49
C THR A 559 -1.27 36.09 -51.38
N HIS A 560 -1.99 35.07 -50.88
CA HIS A 560 -3.11 34.43 -51.60
C HIS A 560 -4.29 35.40 -51.79
N ARG A 561 -4.66 36.18 -50.77
CA ARG A 561 -5.68 37.24 -50.91
C ARG A 561 -5.23 38.35 -51.87
N HIS A 562 -3.94 38.70 -51.87
CA HIS A 562 -3.40 39.69 -52.80
C HIS A 562 -3.38 39.20 -54.27
N ARG A 563 -3.28 37.89 -54.51
CA ARG A 563 -3.47 37.27 -55.84
C ARG A 563 -4.94 37.24 -56.26
N HIS A 564 -5.87 36.88 -55.38
CA HIS A 564 -7.30 36.85 -55.71
C HIS A 564 -7.93 38.23 -55.90
N SER A 565 -7.36 39.30 -55.35
CA SER A 565 -7.85 40.67 -55.58
C SER A 565 -7.49 41.26 -56.94
N ARG A 566 -6.86 40.49 -57.85
CA ARG A 566 -6.35 40.99 -59.15
C ARG A 566 -6.66 40.12 -60.38
N GLY A 567 -7.57 39.15 -60.28
CA GLY A 567 -7.93 38.29 -61.42
C GLY A 567 -9.42 37.94 -61.51
N SER A 568 -10.04 38.32 -62.64
CA SER A 568 -11.39 37.96 -63.14
C SER A 568 -12.61 38.23 -62.23
N GLY A 569 -13.66 38.91 -62.68
CA GLY A 569 -13.96 39.41 -64.03
C GLY A 569 -14.53 38.33 -64.97
N ALA A 570 -15.86 38.38 -65.13
CA ALA A 570 -16.71 37.77 -66.17
C ALA A 570 -16.91 36.22 -66.23
N GLY A 571 -18.20 35.81 -66.16
CA GLY A 571 -18.79 34.95 -67.22
C GLY A 571 -19.37 33.55 -66.88
N GLY A 572 -20.70 33.40 -66.98
CA GLY A 572 -21.41 32.16 -67.40
C GLY A 572 -21.72 31.07 -66.34
N THR A 573 -22.98 30.79 -65.95
CA THR A 573 -24.01 29.90 -66.59
C THR A 573 -23.68 28.39 -66.57
N ARG A 574 -24.58 27.40 -66.31
CA ARG A 574 -26.07 27.36 -66.10
C ARG A 574 -26.55 25.97 -65.55
N ARG A 575 -27.52 25.95 -64.59
CA ARG A 575 -28.66 24.97 -64.36
C ARG A 575 -28.33 23.45 -64.16
N LYS A 576 -29.18 22.56 -63.58
CA LYS A 576 -30.66 22.41 -63.46
C LYS A 576 -31.00 21.45 -62.26
N SER A 577 -31.80 21.78 -61.22
CA SER A 577 -33.29 21.64 -61.02
C SER A 577 -33.79 20.20 -60.69
N ASP A 578 -34.88 19.89 -59.94
CA ASP A 578 -35.71 20.52 -58.88
C ASP A 578 -36.75 19.49 -58.32
N LYS A 579 -37.25 19.68 -57.07
CA LYS A 579 -38.63 19.40 -56.53
C LYS A 579 -38.62 19.55 -54.99
N GLU A 580 -39.21 20.56 -54.36
CA GLU A 580 -40.66 20.88 -54.11
C GLU A 580 -41.40 19.93 -53.14
N GLN A 581 -42.32 20.36 -52.25
CA GLN A 581 -42.60 21.64 -51.54
C GLN A 581 -43.72 21.41 -50.48
N SER A 582 -43.99 22.40 -49.60
CA SER A 582 -45.21 22.61 -48.76
C SER A 582 -45.14 22.20 -47.26
N MET A 583 -45.59 23.00 -46.27
CA MET A 583 -45.85 24.46 -46.19
C MET A 583 -45.79 24.97 -44.72
N LEU A 584 -45.13 26.12 -44.52
CA LEU A 584 -45.41 27.27 -43.62
C LEU A 584 -46.00 27.12 -42.19
N GLY A 585 -45.38 27.82 -41.21
CA GLY A 585 -46.07 28.29 -40.00
C GLY A 585 -45.21 28.80 -38.83
N GLN A 586 -44.75 30.06 -38.86
CA GLN A 586 -44.26 30.91 -37.74
C GLN A 586 -43.16 30.36 -36.79
N GLY A 587 -42.15 31.11 -36.34
CA GLY A 587 -41.85 32.54 -36.52
C GLY A 587 -41.48 33.24 -35.22
N ARG A 588 -40.23 33.11 -34.74
CA ARG A 588 -39.62 34.10 -33.83
C ARG A 588 -38.09 34.01 -33.79
N SER A 589 -37.44 35.16 -33.94
CA SER A 589 -35.99 35.37 -33.81
C SER A 589 -35.75 36.59 -32.91
N GLY A 590 -34.57 36.66 -32.29
CA GLY A 590 -34.17 37.68 -31.32
C GLY A 590 -33.11 37.07 -30.38
N SER A 591 -31.82 37.18 -30.66
CA SER A 591 -31.00 38.40 -30.60
C SER A 591 -30.97 39.01 -29.20
N VAL A 592 -29.82 38.87 -28.52
CA VAL A 592 -29.45 39.71 -27.38
C VAL A 592 -28.10 40.34 -27.73
N MET A 593 -28.13 41.64 -28.02
CA MET A 593 -26.91 42.43 -28.15
C MET A 593 -26.43 42.92 -26.80
N SER A 594 -25.11 43.06 -26.70
CA SER A 594 -24.43 43.87 -25.70
C SER A 594 -25.05 45.27 -25.56
N VAL A 595 -25.18 45.75 -24.32
CA VAL A 595 -25.21 47.19 -24.02
C VAL A 595 -24.22 47.48 -22.89
N THR A 596 -23.03 47.93 -23.26
CA THR A 596 -22.13 48.66 -22.36
C THR A 596 -22.69 50.08 -22.16
N ARG A 597 -22.80 50.57 -20.93
CA ARG A 597 -22.94 52.01 -20.67
C ARG A 597 -21.92 52.49 -19.64
N THR A 598 -20.89 53.17 -20.15
CA THR A 598 -19.86 53.87 -19.40
C THR A 598 -20.31 55.29 -19.03
N SER A 599 -20.08 55.70 -17.77
CA SER A 599 -19.79 57.07 -17.27
C SER A 599 -20.23 57.14 -15.79
N GLY A 600 -19.45 57.64 -14.83
CA GLY A 600 -18.07 58.13 -14.89
C GLY A 600 -17.64 58.78 -13.56
N GLY A 601 -16.43 58.47 -13.08
CA GLY A 601 -15.75 59.16 -11.96
C GLY A 601 -16.10 58.71 -10.53
N GLU A 602 -15.17 58.69 -9.56
CA GLU A 602 -13.71 58.87 -9.66
C GLU A 602 -12.93 58.43 -8.38
N ARG A 603 -11.80 57.70 -8.56
CA ARG A 603 -10.70 57.39 -7.58
C ARG A 603 -11.09 56.59 -6.30
N ARG A 604 -10.24 55.73 -5.71
CA ARG A 604 -8.76 55.61 -5.74
C ARG A 604 -8.26 54.18 -6.06
N ARG A 605 -6.99 54.07 -6.45
CA ARG A 605 -6.31 52.86 -6.95
C ARG A 605 -5.78 51.96 -5.83
N ALA A 606 -5.81 50.65 -6.06
CA ALA A 606 -4.79 49.70 -5.59
C ALA A 606 -3.84 49.35 -6.75
N PRO A 607 -2.54 49.07 -6.51
CA PRO A 607 -1.63 48.51 -7.50
C PRO A 607 -1.53 46.97 -7.40
N LEU A 608 -1.28 46.33 -8.54
CA LEU A 608 -1.12 44.89 -8.68
C LEU A 608 0.13 44.36 -7.96
N CYS A 609 0.07 43.10 -7.50
CA CYS A 609 1.26 42.33 -7.15
C CYS A 609 1.66 41.42 -8.34
N SER A 610 2.78 41.75 -9.00
CA SER A 610 3.37 40.91 -10.05
C SER A 610 4.29 39.85 -9.46
N ARG A 611 4.33 38.67 -10.09
CA ARG A 611 5.26 37.58 -9.74
C ARG A 611 6.72 38.03 -9.79
N LYS A 612 7.50 37.69 -8.76
CA LYS A 612 8.92 37.32 -8.91
C LYS A 612 9.21 36.04 -8.12
N TRP A 613 9.97 35.15 -8.76
CA TRP A 613 10.51 33.94 -8.16
C TRP A 613 11.76 34.28 -7.34
N TYR A 614 11.96 33.63 -6.20
CA TYR A 614 13.31 33.37 -5.67
C TYR A 614 13.35 32.03 -4.93
N ASN A 615 14.48 31.35 -5.06
CA ASN A 615 14.74 29.99 -4.60
C ASN A 615 15.60 30.03 -3.32
N PRO A 616 15.27 29.31 -2.24
CA PRO A 616 16.12 29.23 -1.06
C PRO A 616 16.91 27.91 -1.02
N GLN A 617 18.23 28.01 -1.15
CA GLN A 617 19.14 27.00 -0.61
C GLN A 617 19.84 27.55 0.64
N SER A 618 19.89 26.70 1.67
CA SER A 618 20.95 26.60 2.67
C SER A 618 21.08 27.66 3.79
N LEU A 619 21.65 27.15 4.88
CA LEU A 619 22.38 27.79 5.99
C LEU A 619 21.62 28.12 7.30
N THR A 620 21.66 27.09 8.16
CA THR A 620 22.28 27.11 9.51
C THR A 620 21.62 27.91 10.64
N LEU A 621 21.16 27.16 11.64
CA LEU A 621 20.89 27.62 13.01
C LEU A 621 22.20 27.81 13.81
N ALA A 622 22.27 28.91 14.56
CA ALA A 622 23.20 29.15 15.67
C ALA A 622 22.48 30.07 16.70
N PRO A 623 22.88 30.09 17.98
CA PRO A 623 21.92 29.87 19.06
C PRO A 623 21.38 31.14 19.73
N GLN A 624 20.28 30.99 20.48
CA GLN A 624 19.87 31.96 21.48
C GLN A 624 20.77 31.86 22.71
N ASP A 625 21.16 33.01 23.23
CA ASP A 625 21.74 33.16 24.57
C ASP A 625 20.98 34.28 25.33
N ASN A 626 21.03 34.19 26.66
CA ASN A 626 20.17 34.92 27.62
C ASN A 626 20.01 36.44 27.43
N GLN A 627 18.78 36.94 27.65
CA GLN A 627 18.46 37.81 28.80
C GLN A 627 16.95 37.85 29.12
#